data_AF-A0A2G2X9G3-F1
#
_entry.id   AF-A0A2G2X9G3-F1
#
_cell.length_a   1.000
_cell.length_b   1.000
_cell.length_c   1.000
_cell.angle_alpha   90.00
_cell.angle_beta   90.00
_cell.angle_gamma   90.00
#
_symmetry.space_group_name_H-M   'P 1'
#
loop_
_entity.id
_entity.type
_entity.pdbx_description
1 polymer ?
#
loop_
_entity_poly.entity_id
_entity_poly.type
_entity_poly.pdbx_seq_one_letter_code
_entity_poly.pdbx_strand_id
1 'polypeptide(L)'
;MLGQKLEKYEKDDNVELVIIKGAGRTFSAGGNVKAAVEQKFSLRESRIEKSRLGEYLGLTGERLRGKDVVAAGLATHFVPSQKLFQLEKCLLSINNGEEDVIRSVIDEFSTNVQIDERSILNKLPINNECFSRKSVEEIVDSFEVEAGKKGNDWIVPVLKRMKKASPTGLKITLKSIREGRKQTLSECLRREFRITINTLQTIISDDFYEGIRAIIIDKDKSPKWNPSTLDEVHDEQLDLIFKPFEEHDLFIFGLTTMEPEASNAQTMDNNAINLILARLETMYRDVARLNVGLEKLDTDVASISGRLERVESQRS
;
A
#
# COMPACT_ATOMS: atom_id res chain seq x y z
N MET A 1 10.03 15.80 -9.76
CA MET A 1 9.43 14.93 -8.71
C MET A 1 10.51 14.08 -8.07
N LEU A 2 10.20 13.30 -7.02
CA LEU A 2 11.21 12.51 -6.29
C LEU A 2 11.97 11.53 -7.20
N GLY A 3 11.29 10.85 -8.12
CA GLY A 3 11.91 9.94 -9.09
C GLY A 3 13.03 10.60 -9.91
N GLN A 4 12.74 11.73 -10.56
CA GLN A 4 13.74 12.52 -11.30
C GLN A 4 14.93 12.97 -10.44
N LYS A 5 14.72 13.22 -9.14
CA LYS A 5 15.82 13.55 -8.22
C LYS A 5 16.68 12.34 -7.93
N LEU A 6 16.08 11.17 -7.70
CA LEU A 6 16.80 9.92 -7.49
C LEU A 6 17.60 9.53 -8.73
N GLU A 7 17.02 9.64 -9.93
CA GLU A 7 17.74 9.41 -11.20
C GLU A 7 18.92 10.38 -11.39
N LYS A 8 18.77 11.63 -10.92
CA LYS A 8 19.86 12.60 -10.96
C LYS A 8 20.95 12.23 -9.97
N TYR A 9 20.58 11.84 -8.75
CA TYR A 9 21.52 11.45 -7.70
C TYR A 9 22.29 10.18 -8.04
N GLU A 10 21.64 9.21 -8.69
CA GLU A 10 22.30 7.99 -9.17
C GLU A 10 23.42 8.26 -10.19
N LYS A 11 23.36 9.39 -10.91
CA LYS A 11 24.35 9.80 -11.93
C LYS A 11 25.36 10.82 -11.41
N ASP A 12 25.27 11.23 -10.16
CA ASP A 12 26.12 12.27 -9.56
C ASP A 12 27.14 11.60 -8.64
N ASP A 13 28.39 11.50 -9.10
CA ASP A 13 29.50 10.89 -8.35
C ASP A 13 29.79 11.59 -7.01
N ASN A 14 29.24 12.79 -6.77
CA ASN A 14 29.37 13.47 -5.48
C ASN A 14 28.30 13.04 -4.46
N VAL A 15 27.34 12.19 -4.85
CA VAL A 15 26.28 11.71 -3.97
C VAL A 15 26.61 10.33 -3.42
N GLU A 16 27.05 10.32 -2.16
CA GLU A 16 27.45 9.09 -1.44
C GLU A 16 26.27 8.37 -0.76
N LEU A 17 25.21 9.11 -0.41
CA LEU A 17 24.06 8.58 0.32
C LEU A 17 22.81 9.44 0.08
N VAL A 18 21.65 8.79 -0.03
CA VAL A 18 20.34 9.45 -0.04
C VAL A 18 19.57 9.11 1.23
N ILE A 19 19.24 10.14 2.03
CA ILE A 19 18.36 10.01 3.20
C ILE A 19 16.96 10.49 2.84
N ILE A 20 15.98 9.60 2.97
CA ILE A 20 14.56 9.94 2.84
C ILE A 20 13.96 10.03 4.25
N LYS A 21 13.29 11.14 4.57
CA LYS A 21 12.63 11.37 5.87
C LYS A 21 11.29 12.09 5.71
N GLY A 22 10.37 11.84 6.65
CA GLY A 22 9.10 12.54 6.71
C GLY A 22 9.20 13.85 7.47
N ALA A 23 8.36 14.82 7.10
CA ALA A 23 8.18 16.05 7.86
C ALA A 23 7.11 15.84 8.95
N GLY A 24 7.47 16.07 10.22
CA GLY A 24 6.53 16.03 11.34
C GLY A 24 6.32 14.63 11.95
N ARG A 25 5.06 14.28 12.24
CA ARG A 25 4.70 13.11 13.07
C ARG A 25 4.68 11.76 12.33
N THR A 26 4.74 11.76 11.00
CA THR A 26 4.58 10.54 10.19
C THR A 26 5.57 10.55 9.04
N PHE A 27 6.19 9.40 8.75
CA PHE A 27 7.11 9.26 7.62
C PHE A 27 6.37 9.39 6.27
N SER A 28 5.40 8.49 6.06
CA SER A 28 4.44 8.52 4.95
C SER A 28 3.16 7.85 5.45
N ALA A 29 2.03 8.52 5.38
CA ALA A 29 0.73 7.99 5.80
C ALA A 29 0.07 7.10 4.73
N GLY A 30 0.82 6.78 3.67
CA GLY A 30 0.31 6.21 2.43
C GLY A 30 0.37 7.24 1.31
N GLY A 31 0.34 6.77 0.07
CA GLY A 31 -0.07 7.63 -1.05
C GLY A 31 -1.43 8.24 -0.72
N ASN A 32 -1.71 9.43 -1.23
CA ASN A 32 -2.99 10.10 -0.98
C ASN A 32 -4.12 9.17 -1.45
N VAL A 33 -4.78 8.46 -0.53
CA VAL A 33 -5.78 7.41 -0.83
C VAL A 33 -7.05 7.97 -1.49
N LYS A 34 -7.09 9.27 -1.81
CA LYS A 34 -7.95 9.78 -2.90
C LYS A 34 -7.58 9.17 -4.27
N ALA A 35 -6.41 8.57 -4.40
CA ALA A 35 -5.92 7.77 -5.52
C ALA A 35 -4.96 6.66 -5.01
N ALA A 36 -5.50 5.44 -4.90
CA ALA A 36 -4.82 4.15 -4.83
C ALA A 36 -3.75 3.90 -3.72
N VAL A 37 -4.04 2.88 -2.91
CA VAL A 37 -3.23 2.39 -1.79
C VAL A 37 -2.11 1.50 -2.31
N GLU A 38 -0.87 1.70 -1.85
CA GLU A 38 0.08 0.63 -1.51
C GLU A 38 1.34 1.18 -0.82
N GLN A 39 1.91 0.40 0.12
CA GLN A 39 3.25 0.59 0.67
C GLN A 39 3.95 -0.77 0.72
N LYS A 40 5.22 -0.81 0.31
CA LYS A 40 6.06 -2.02 0.38
C LYS A 40 7.41 -1.66 1.00
N PHE A 41 7.88 -2.52 1.92
CA PHE A 41 9.20 -2.48 2.52
C PHE A 41 10.07 -3.57 1.88
N SER A 42 11.35 -3.27 1.69
CA SER A 42 12.38 -4.25 1.30
C SER A 42 12.70 -5.14 2.49
N LEU A 43 12.76 -6.46 2.26
CA LEU A 43 12.72 -7.49 3.32
C LEU A 43 13.97 -8.38 3.30
N ARG A 44 14.56 -8.59 4.47
CA ARG A 44 15.67 -9.56 4.67
C ARG A 44 15.13 -10.99 4.54
N GLU A 45 15.74 -11.76 3.64
CA GLU A 45 15.21 -13.01 3.08
C GLU A 45 15.02 -14.18 4.07
N SER A 46 15.72 -14.25 5.21
CA SER A 46 15.88 -15.54 5.91
C SER A 46 14.82 -15.93 6.95
N ARG A 47 13.96 -15.03 7.45
CA ARG A 47 12.89 -15.38 8.43
C ARG A 47 11.48 -15.39 7.85
N ILE A 48 11.22 -14.62 6.80
CA ILE A 48 9.87 -14.48 6.22
C ILE A 48 9.59 -15.56 5.18
N GLU A 49 10.61 -16.13 4.55
CA GLU A 49 10.44 -17.11 3.46
C GLU A 49 9.60 -18.32 3.88
N LYS A 50 9.67 -18.72 5.16
CA LYS A 50 8.87 -19.81 5.75
C LYS A 50 7.59 -19.34 6.47
N SER A 51 7.36 -18.04 6.56
CA SER A 51 6.23 -17.47 7.29
C SER A 51 5.09 -17.06 6.35
N ARG A 52 3.85 -17.24 6.81
CA ARG A 52 2.64 -16.69 6.19
C ARG A 52 2.28 -15.31 6.75
N LEU A 53 3.27 -14.61 7.32
CA LEU A 53 3.09 -13.26 7.89
C LEU A 53 2.63 -12.26 6.83
N GLY A 54 3.08 -12.40 5.59
CA GLY A 54 2.61 -11.56 4.48
C GLY A 54 1.10 -11.65 4.27
N GLU A 55 0.54 -12.87 4.18
CA GLU A 55 -0.92 -13.06 4.08
C GLU A 55 -1.63 -12.52 5.33
N TYR A 56 -1.10 -12.79 6.52
CA TYR A 56 -1.67 -12.29 7.77
C TYR A 56 -1.78 -10.76 7.78
N LEU A 57 -0.69 -10.05 7.47
CA LEU A 57 -0.68 -8.59 7.46
C LEU A 57 -1.61 -8.03 6.38
N GLY A 58 -1.58 -8.61 5.17
CA GLY A 58 -2.39 -8.18 4.05
C GLY A 58 -3.90 -8.34 4.28
N LEU A 59 -4.35 -9.52 4.72
CA LEU A 59 -5.77 -9.81 4.88
C LEU A 59 -6.38 -9.22 6.15
N THR A 60 -5.59 -9.05 7.23
CA THR A 60 -6.13 -8.60 8.52
C THR A 60 -5.94 -7.12 8.78
N GLY A 61 -5.07 -6.45 8.00
CA GLY A 61 -4.66 -5.06 8.19
C GLY A 61 -3.97 -4.80 9.54
N GLU A 62 -3.38 -5.83 10.16
CA GLU A 62 -2.70 -5.70 11.45
C GLU A 62 -1.50 -4.75 11.35
N ARG A 63 -1.28 -3.95 12.41
CA ARG A 63 -0.24 -2.93 12.42
C ARG A 63 0.94 -3.38 13.25
N LEU A 64 2.06 -3.61 12.60
CA LEU A 64 3.35 -3.80 13.28
C LEU A 64 3.89 -2.46 13.76
N ARG A 65 4.53 -2.45 14.93
CA ARG A 65 5.05 -1.23 15.56
C ARG A 65 6.48 -1.42 16.04
N GLY A 66 7.32 -0.42 15.76
CA GLY A 66 8.67 -0.30 16.31
C GLY A 66 9.47 -1.60 16.22
N LYS A 67 9.71 -2.22 17.37
CA LYS A 67 10.42 -3.49 17.54
C LYS A 67 9.87 -4.62 16.67
N ASP A 68 8.55 -4.74 16.56
CA ASP A 68 7.94 -5.81 15.77
C ASP A 68 8.26 -5.69 14.28
N VAL A 69 8.50 -4.47 13.78
CA VAL A 69 8.86 -4.24 12.37
C VAL A 69 10.25 -4.81 12.08
N VAL A 70 11.20 -4.63 13.02
CA VAL A 70 12.54 -5.23 12.91
C VAL A 70 12.50 -6.74 13.09
N ALA A 71 11.77 -7.22 14.10
CA ALA A 71 11.65 -8.67 14.34
C ALA A 71 10.92 -9.40 13.21
N ALA A 72 9.98 -8.73 12.54
CA ALA A 72 9.33 -9.23 11.33
C ALA A 72 10.23 -9.16 10.09
N GLY A 73 11.38 -8.47 10.14
CA GLY A 73 12.31 -8.30 9.01
C GLY A 73 12.01 -7.13 8.08
N LEU A 74 10.97 -6.32 8.37
CA LEU A 74 10.52 -5.12 7.63
C LEU A 74 11.40 -3.88 7.83
N ALA A 75 12.17 -3.85 8.91
CA ALA A 75 13.18 -2.84 9.17
C ALA A 75 14.52 -3.52 9.47
N THR A 76 15.60 -2.93 8.99
CA THR A 76 16.95 -3.45 9.20
C THR A 76 17.48 -3.14 10.60
N HIS A 77 17.12 -1.98 11.15
CA HIS A 77 17.62 -1.47 12.42
C HIS A 77 16.51 -0.84 13.26
N PHE A 78 16.70 -0.80 14.58
CA PHE A 78 15.85 -0.05 15.51
C PHE A 78 16.66 1.01 16.22
N VAL A 79 16.34 2.28 15.98
CA VAL A 79 17.00 3.43 16.62
C VAL A 79 15.97 4.21 17.44
N PRO A 80 16.20 4.43 18.76
CA PRO A 80 15.35 5.27 19.59
C PRO A 80 15.20 6.68 19.02
N SER A 81 13.99 7.25 19.07
CA SER A 81 13.69 8.54 18.43
C SER A 81 14.58 9.69 18.92
N GLN A 82 15.02 9.64 20.17
CA GLN A 82 15.92 10.63 20.77
C GLN A 82 17.30 10.66 20.11
N LYS A 83 17.72 9.55 19.50
CA LYS A 83 19.03 9.40 18.83
C LYS A 83 19.00 9.73 17.34
N LEU A 84 17.82 9.78 16.71
CA LEU A 84 17.69 9.96 15.26
C LEU A 84 18.34 11.25 14.75
N PHE A 85 18.25 12.35 15.51
CA PHE A 85 18.87 13.61 15.12
C PHE A 85 20.41 13.54 15.11
N GLN A 86 21.00 12.81 16.05
CA GLN A 86 22.45 12.61 16.10
C GLN A 86 22.90 11.65 15.00
N LEU A 87 22.15 10.57 14.79
CA LEU A 87 22.39 9.65 13.68
C LEU A 87 22.40 10.38 12.33
N GLU A 88 21.39 11.23 12.06
CA GLU A 88 21.34 12.01 10.82
C GLU A 88 22.59 12.89 10.66
N LYS A 89 23.03 13.59 11.71
CA LYS A 89 24.25 14.39 11.67
C LYS A 89 25.49 13.56 11.39
N CYS A 90 25.62 12.39 12.01
CA CYS A 90 26.74 11.49 11.76
C CYS A 90 26.74 11.02 10.30
N LEU A 91 25.60 10.57 9.78
CA LEU A 91 25.47 10.16 8.37
C LEU A 91 25.82 11.27 7.38
N LEU A 92 25.41 12.52 7.66
CA LEU A 92 25.74 13.67 6.81
C LEU A 92 27.21 14.10 6.86
N SER A 93 27.97 13.64 7.87
CA SER A 93 29.40 13.94 8.02
C SER A 93 30.32 12.87 7.41
N ILE A 94 29.74 11.78 6.91
CA ILE A 94 30.48 10.71 6.26
C ILE A 94 30.91 11.16 4.87
N ASN A 95 32.19 10.98 4.56
CA ASN A 95 32.78 11.25 3.24
C ASN A 95 33.06 9.95 2.44
N ASN A 96 32.47 8.83 2.87
CA ASN A 96 32.60 7.51 2.24
C ASN A 96 31.23 6.80 2.22
N GLY A 97 30.63 6.68 1.03
CA GLY A 97 29.35 6.04 0.82
C GLY A 97 29.36 4.51 0.85
N GLU A 98 30.48 3.86 1.20
CA GLU A 98 30.55 2.41 1.34
C GLU A 98 29.50 1.88 2.34
N GLU A 99 28.75 0.86 1.91
CA GLU A 99 27.62 0.29 2.66
C GLU A 99 28.04 -0.17 4.07
N ASP A 100 29.23 -0.75 4.20
CA ASP A 100 29.74 -1.23 5.49
C ASP A 100 30.02 -0.08 6.47
N VAL A 101 30.46 1.09 5.99
CA VAL A 101 30.69 2.28 6.81
C VAL A 101 29.36 2.86 7.29
N ILE A 102 28.41 3.01 6.36
CA ILE A 102 27.05 3.49 6.67
C ILE A 102 26.37 2.56 7.68
N ARG A 103 26.44 1.25 7.45
CA ARG A 103 25.89 0.24 8.35
C ARG A 103 26.50 0.33 9.74
N SER A 104 27.82 0.47 9.84
CA SER A 104 28.52 0.61 11.13
C SER A 104 28.06 1.83 11.92
N VAL A 105 27.84 2.96 11.23
CA VAL A 105 27.28 4.16 11.87
C VAL A 105 25.85 3.92 12.34
N ILE A 106 24.99 3.30 11.54
CA ILE A 106 23.62 3.00 11.97
C ILE A 106 23.61 2.03 13.16
N ASP A 107 24.49 1.02 13.16
CA ASP A 107 24.63 0.03 14.22
C ASP A 107 25.00 0.68 15.57
N GLU A 108 25.88 1.70 15.59
CA GLU A 108 26.26 2.43 16.80
C GLU A 108 25.05 3.08 17.52
N PHE A 109 24.10 3.59 16.74
CA PHE A 109 22.88 4.20 17.30
C PHE A 109 21.76 3.18 17.53
N SER A 110 21.87 2.00 16.95
CA SER A 110 20.87 0.95 17.01
C SER A 110 20.79 0.29 18.38
N THR A 111 19.65 -0.32 18.68
CA THR A 111 19.43 -1.07 19.92
C THR A 111 18.89 -2.45 19.58
N ASN A 112 19.41 -3.46 20.27
CA ASN A 112 18.92 -4.83 20.13
C ASN A 112 17.44 -4.90 20.52
N VAL A 113 16.67 -5.54 19.64
CA VAL A 113 15.23 -5.66 19.77
C VAL A 113 14.88 -6.95 20.50
N GLN A 114 14.05 -6.83 21.55
CA GLN A 114 13.35 -7.94 22.17
C GLN A 114 11.86 -7.75 21.92
N ILE A 115 11.20 -8.76 21.35
CA ILE A 115 9.76 -8.72 21.07
C ILE A 115 8.96 -8.81 22.37
N ASP A 116 7.90 -8.04 22.47
CA ASP A 116 7.02 -8.07 23.63
C ASP A 116 6.20 -9.38 23.65
N GLU A 117 5.85 -9.89 24.83
CA GLU A 117 5.06 -11.13 24.97
C GLU A 117 3.72 -11.08 24.22
N ARG A 118 3.13 -9.88 24.12
CA ARG A 118 1.87 -9.62 23.43
C ARG A 118 2.03 -9.47 21.91
N SER A 119 3.26 -9.50 21.39
CA SER A 119 3.52 -9.37 19.96
C SER A 119 2.80 -10.46 19.18
N ILE A 120 2.24 -10.08 18.04
CA ILE A 120 1.61 -11.02 17.10
C ILE A 120 2.62 -12.02 16.54
N LEU A 121 3.91 -11.68 16.58
CA LEU A 121 4.99 -12.58 16.15
C LEU A 121 5.07 -13.83 17.03
N ASN A 122 4.66 -13.76 18.30
CA ASN A 122 4.55 -14.94 19.17
C ASN A 122 3.39 -15.86 18.78
N LYS A 123 2.47 -15.41 17.92
CA LYS A 123 1.32 -16.16 17.42
C LYS A 123 1.55 -16.74 16.02
N LEU A 124 2.76 -16.59 15.47
CA LEU A 124 3.14 -17.09 14.15
C LEU A 124 2.83 -18.57 13.90
N PRO A 125 3.00 -19.51 14.86
CA PRO A 125 2.67 -20.91 14.61
C PRO A 125 1.20 -21.12 14.22
N ILE A 126 0.28 -20.52 14.97
CA ILE A 126 -1.16 -20.59 14.70
C ILE A 126 -1.49 -19.84 13.40
N ASN A 127 -0.93 -18.63 13.22
CA ASN A 127 -1.12 -17.87 11.98
C ASN A 127 -0.66 -18.65 10.75
N ASN A 128 0.52 -19.28 10.80
CA ASN A 128 1.05 -20.06 9.69
C ASN A 128 0.15 -21.25 9.35
N GLU A 129 -0.41 -21.93 10.37
CA GLU A 129 -1.35 -23.03 10.17
C GLU A 129 -2.66 -22.53 9.52
N CYS A 130 -3.30 -21.50 10.07
CA CYS A 130 -4.54 -20.96 9.51
C CYS A 130 -4.35 -20.41 8.08
N PHE A 131 -3.27 -19.67 7.83
CA PHE A 131 -2.95 -19.11 6.50
C PHE A 131 -2.32 -20.12 5.52
N SER A 132 -2.17 -21.39 5.92
CA SER A 132 -1.75 -22.48 5.01
C SER A 132 -2.87 -22.94 4.07
N ARG A 133 -4.13 -22.68 4.45
CA ARG A 133 -5.35 -23.05 3.72
C ARG A 133 -5.44 -22.39 2.35
N LYS A 134 -6.17 -22.95 1.39
CA LYS A 134 -6.11 -22.53 -0.03
C LYS A 134 -6.94 -21.28 -0.33
N SER A 135 -8.10 -21.12 0.31
CA SER A 135 -9.01 -19.99 0.05
C SER A 135 -9.17 -19.09 1.28
N VAL A 136 -9.80 -17.92 1.11
CA VAL A 136 -10.06 -17.01 2.23
C VAL A 136 -11.08 -17.63 3.19
N GLU A 137 -12.07 -18.33 2.65
CA GLU A 137 -13.10 -19.08 3.37
C GLU A 137 -12.46 -20.11 4.29
N GLU A 138 -11.61 -20.98 3.76
CA GLU A 138 -10.92 -22.00 4.57
C GLU A 138 -10.01 -21.36 5.65
N ILE A 139 -9.41 -20.20 5.35
CA ILE A 139 -8.61 -19.44 6.35
C ILE A 139 -9.52 -18.95 7.48
N VAL A 140 -10.68 -18.36 7.15
CA VAL A 140 -11.66 -17.88 8.12
C VAL A 140 -12.17 -19.03 8.98
N ASP A 141 -12.58 -20.14 8.37
CA ASP A 141 -13.04 -21.34 9.08
C ASP A 141 -11.96 -21.88 10.02
N SER A 142 -10.71 -21.94 9.55
CA SER A 142 -9.59 -22.38 10.38
C SER A 142 -9.37 -21.45 11.58
N PHE A 143 -9.55 -20.14 11.42
CA PHE A 143 -9.47 -19.20 12.55
C PHE A 143 -10.66 -19.34 13.51
N GLU A 144 -11.86 -19.61 13.00
CA GLU A 144 -13.04 -19.83 13.86
C GLU A 144 -12.86 -21.05 14.77
N VAL A 145 -12.30 -22.15 14.23
CA VAL A 145 -11.94 -23.34 15.03
C VAL A 145 -10.89 -23.00 16.08
N GLU A 146 -9.84 -22.26 15.73
CA GLU A 146 -8.79 -21.87 16.68
C GLU A 146 -9.28 -20.88 17.74
N ALA A 147 -10.25 -20.02 17.42
CA ALA A 147 -10.82 -19.05 18.35
C ALA A 147 -11.56 -19.71 19.53
N GLY A 148 -12.05 -20.95 19.36
CA GLY A 148 -12.67 -21.72 20.43
C GLY A 148 -11.70 -22.30 21.46
N LYS A 149 -10.38 -22.23 21.21
CA LYS A 149 -9.36 -22.81 22.10
C LYS A 149 -8.88 -21.80 23.15
N LYS A 150 -8.61 -22.30 24.36
CA LYS A 150 -8.12 -21.48 25.48
C LYS A 150 -6.80 -20.79 25.13
N GLY A 151 -6.73 -19.47 25.30
CA GLY A 151 -5.53 -18.66 25.04
C GLY A 151 -5.46 -18.04 23.63
N ASN A 152 -6.50 -18.26 22.81
CA ASN A 152 -6.61 -17.74 21.44
C ASN A 152 -7.59 -16.58 21.29
N ASP A 153 -7.92 -15.88 22.38
CA ASP A 153 -8.87 -14.75 22.38
C ASP A 153 -8.47 -13.60 21.42
N TRP A 154 -7.19 -13.52 21.06
CA TRP A 154 -6.66 -12.57 20.08
C TRP A 154 -7.18 -12.79 18.65
N ILE A 155 -7.73 -13.97 18.34
CA ILE A 155 -8.27 -14.30 17.02
C ILE A 155 -9.63 -13.62 16.78
N VAL A 156 -10.45 -13.47 17.82
CA VAL A 156 -11.77 -12.83 17.73
C VAL A 156 -11.72 -11.44 17.06
N PRO A 157 -10.86 -10.50 17.49
CA PRO A 157 -10.74 -9.21 16.82
C PRO A 157 -10.15 -9.31 15.40
N VAL A 158 -9.34 -10.33 15.09
CA VAL A 158 -8.83 -10.58 13.73
C VAL A 158 -9.96 -10.98 12.79
N LEU A 159 -10.75 -11.98 13.18
CA LEU A 159 -11.93 -12.44 12.43
C LEU A 159 -12.92 -11.30 12.22
N LYS A 160 -13.16 -10.48 13.24
CA LYS A 160 -14.04 -9.30 13.13
C LYS A 160 -13.55 -8.31 12.07
N ARG A 161 -12.23 -8.11 11.93
CA ARG A 161 -11.67 -7.23 10.89
C ARG A 161 -11.81 -7.85 9.50
N MET A 162 -11.46 -9.14 9.36
CA MET A 162 -11.61 -9.84 8.08
C MET A 162 -13.06 -9.82 7.61
N LYS A 163 -14.03 -10.16 8.46
CA LYS A 163 -15.48 -10.12 8.13
C LYS A 163 -16.01 -8.73 7.79
N LYS A 164 -15.30 -7.66 8.17
CA LYS A 164 -15.68 -6.27 7.83
C LYS A 164 -15.03 -5.79 6.52
N ALA A 165 -13.99 -6.44 6.04
CA ALA A 165 -13.33 -6.08 4.79
C ALA A 165 -14.18 -6.50 3.58
N SER A 166 -13.88 -5.93 2.41
CA SER A 166 -14.49 -6.35 1.14
C SER A 166 -14.13 -7.81 0.85
N PRO A 167 -15.10 -8.70 0.60
CA PRO A 167 -14.85 -10.08 0.18
C PRO A 167 -13.95 -10.16 -1.05
N THR A 168 -14.22 -9.32 -2.06
CA THR A 168 -13.43 -9.19 -3.28
C THR A 168 -11.99 -8.78 -2.97
N GLY A 169 -11.81 -7.74 -2.15
CA GLY A 169 -10.49 -7.25 -1.75
C GLY A 169 -9.66 -8.31 -1.01
N LEU A 170 -10.29 -9.11 -0.14
CA LEU A 170 -9.61 -10.20 0.56
C LEU A 170 -9.10 -11.27 -0.40
N LYS A 171 -9.93 -11.71 -1.36
CA LYS A 171 -9.54 -12.74 -2.33
C LYS A 171 -8.45 -12.24 -3.29
N ILE A 172 -8.57 -11.01 -3.81
CA ILE A 172 -7.52 -10.37 -4.63
C ILE A 172 -6.20 -10.31 -3.85
N THR A 173 -6.24 -9.87 -2.59
CA THR A 173 -5.04 -9.75 -1.74
C THR A 173 -4.37 -11.11 -1.52
N LEU A 174 -5.14 -12.14 -1.19
CA LEU A 174 -4.61 -13.48 -0.96
C LEU A 174 -3.92 -14.02 -2.21
N LYS A 175 -4.58 -13.89 -3.37
CA LYS A 175 -4.05 -14.35 -4.65
C LYS A 175 -2.79 -13.57 -5.05
N SER A 176 -2.81 -12.25 -4.94
CA SER A 176 -1.67 -11.39 -5.29
C SER A 176 -0.43 -11.71 -4.46
N ILE A 177 -0.58 -11.85 -3.14
CA ILE A 177 0.53 -12.23 -2.25
C ILE A 177 1.11 -13.60 -2.62
N ARG A 178 0.26 -14.58 -2.93
CA ARG A 178 0.70 -15.96 -3.22
C ARG A 178 1.39 -16.09 -4.57
N GLU A 179 0.90 -15.40 -5.59
CA GLU A 179 1.58 -15.33 -6.89
C GLU A 179 2.92 -14.59 -6.78
N GLY A 180 2.96 -13.51 -5.99
CA GLY A 180 4.16 -12.69 -5.83
C GLY A 180 5.35 -13.42 -5.22
N ARG A 181 5.12 -14.52 -4.46
CA ARG A 181 6.18 -15.35 -3.89
C ARG A 181 7.09 -16.00 -4.92
N LYS A 182 6.63 -16.14 -6.17
CA LYS A 182 7.35 -16.82 -7.26
C LYS A 182 7.86 -15.84 -8.32
N GLN A 183 7.79 -14.55 -8.03
CA GLN A 183 8.03 -13.47 -8.98
C GLN A 183 9.08 -12.51 -8.47
N THR A 184 9.77 -11.87 -9.41
CA THR A 184 10.64 -10.73 -9.15
C THR A 184 9.82 -9.51 -8.73
N LEU A 185 10.51 -8.49 -8.21
CA LEU A 185 9.87 -7.21 -7.86
C LEU A 185 9.19 -6.56 -9.08
N SER A 186 9.85 -6.56 -10.24
CA SER A 186 9.31 -5.97 -11.48
C SER A 186 8.01 -6.65 -11.91
N GLU A 187 7.99 -7.98 -11.91
CA GLU A 187 6.79 -8.76 -12.22
C GLU A 187 5.65 -8.51 -11.22
N CYS A 188 5.97 -8.44 -9.92
CA CYS A 188 4.98 -8.07 -8.91
C CYS A 188 4.40 -6.68 -9.18
N LEU A 189 5.24 -5.67 -9.41
CA LEU A 189 4.78 -4.29 -9.67
C LEU A 189 3.89 -4.19 -10.91
N ARG A 190 4.23 -4.94 -11.97
CA ARG A 190 3.38 -5.04 -13.18
C ARG A 190 2.02 -5.66 -12.86
N ARG A 191 1.99 -6.71 -12.04
CA ARG A 191 0.72 -7.33 -11.59
C ARG A 191 -0.08 -6.37 -10.71
N GLU A 192 0.51 -5.74 -9.69
CA GLU A 192 -0.22 -4.82 -8.80
C GLU A 192 -0.78 -3.62 -9.57
N PHE A 193 -0.02 -3.10 -10.54
CA PHE A 193 -0.52 -2.04 -11.43
C PHE A 193 -1.79 -2.48 -12.17
N ARG A 194 -1.78 -3.68 -12.74
CA ARG A 194 -2.91 -4.24 -13.45
C ARG A 194 -4.12 -4.47 -12.55
N ILE A 195 -3.89 -5.05 -11.38
CA ILE A 195 -4.92 -5.21 -10.35
C ILE A 195 -5.54 -3.85 -10.00
N THR A 196 -4.70 -2.82 -9.82
CA THR A 196 -5.14 -1.46 -9.47
C THR A 196 -6.04 -0.87 -10.55
N ILE A 197 -5.61 -0.90 -11.82
CA ILE A 197 -6.38 -0.35 -12.93
C ILE A 197 -7.70 -1.10 -13.12
N ASN A 198 -7.68 -2.44 -13.08
CA ASN A 198 -8.91 -3.24 -13.22
C ASN A 198 -9.87 -3.04 -12.03
N THR A 199 -9.33 -2.76 -10.84
CA THR A 199 -10.12 -2.38 -9.66
C THR A 199 -10.77 -1.00 -9.85
N LEU A 200 -10.03 -0.02 -10.39
CA LEU A 200 -10.56 1.32 -10.69
C LEU A 200 -11.63 1.32 -11.79
N GLN A 201 -11.54 0.37 -12.72
CA GLN A 201 -12.53 0.13 -13.77
C GLN A 201 -13.72 -0.71 -13.31
N THR A 202 -13.79 -1.07 -12.02
CA THR A 202 -14.93 -1.78 -11.43
C THR A 202 -15.26 -3.10 -12.13
N ILE A 203 -14.22 -3.83 -12.58
CA ILE A 203 -14.38 -5.07 -13.35
C ILE A 203 -15.16 -6.14 -12.57
N ILE A 204 -14.96 -6.21 -11.24
CA ILE A 204 -15.74 -7.09 -10.34
C ILE A 204 -16.75 -6.28 -9.54
N SER A 205 -16.29 -5.22 -8.89
CA SER A 205 -17.10 -4.46 -7.93
C SER A 205 -16.72 -3.00 -7.82
N ASP A 206 -17.63 -2.21 -7.27
CA ASP A 206 -17.43 -0.81 -6.88
C ASP A 206 -16.79 -0.65 -5.49
N ASP A 207 -16.32 -1.75 -4.88
CA ASP A 207 -15.87 -1.78 -3.47
C ASP A 207 -14.73 -0.79 -3.20
N PHE A 208 -13.90 -0.47 -4.19
CA PHE A 208 -12.87 0.55 -4.03
C PHE A 208 -13.47 1.93 -3.72
N TYR A 209 -14.46 2.34 -4.52
CA TYR A 209 -15.15 3.62 -4.34
C TYR A 209 -16.02 3.62 -3.08
N GLU A 210 -16.69 2.51 -2.79
CA GLU A 210 -17.48 2.36 -1.56
C GLU A 210 -16.61 2.41 -0.30
N GLY A 211 -15.42 1.81 -0.34
CA GLY A 211 -14.46 1.88 0.75
C GLY A 211 -13.98 3.30 1.01
N ILE A 212 -13.69 4.06 -0.06
CA ILE A 212 -13.35 5.50 0.04
C ILE A 212 -14.52 6.29 0.63
N ARG A 213 -15.75 6.06 0.14
CA ARG A 213 -16.95 6.71 0.65
C ARG A 213 -17.10 6.47 2.16
N ALA A 214 -17.10 5.21 2.58
CA ALA A 214 -17.35 4.82 3.97
C ALA A 214 -16.27 5.28 4.96
N ILE A 215 -15.00 5.32 4.53
CA ILE A 215 -13.87 5.60 5.42
C ILE A 215 -13.46 7.08 5.40
N ILE A 216 -13.49 7.72 4.22
CA ILE A 216 -12.89 9.04 4.00
C ILE A 216 -13.94 10.13 3.81
N ILE A 217 -14.94 9.89 2.97
CA ILE A 217 -15.94 10.91 2.60
C ILE A 217 -16.99 11.03 3.70
N ASP A 218 -17.80 9.98 3.87
CA ASP A 218 -18.93 9.96 4.79
C ASP A 218 -18.49 9.58 6.21
N LYS A 219 -17.37 8.85 6.34
CA LYS A 219 -16.78 8.40 7.60
C LYS A 219 -17.73 7.58 8.48
N ASP A 220 -18.74 6.96 7.87
CA ASP A 220 -19.72 6.10 8.55
C ASP A 220 -19.11 4.78 9.03
N LYS A 221 -17.97 4.37 8.45
CA LYS A 221 -17.30 3.09 8.69
C LYS A 221 -18.24 1.89 8.46
N SER A 222 -19.22 2.03 7.59
CA SER A 222 -20.24 1.02 7.28
C SER A 222 -20.36 0.81 5.76
N PRO A 223 -19.28 0.32 5.13
CA PRO A 223 -19.29 0.05 3.70
C PRO A 223 -20.29 -1.04 3.33
N LYS A 224 -20.93 -0.87 2.17
CA LYS A 224 -21.88 -1.81 1.57
C LYS A 224 -21.21 -2.54 0.42
N TRP A 225 -20.46 -3.57 0.76
CA TRP A 225 -19.74 -4.37 -0.23
C TRP A 225 -20.68 -5.11 -1.18
N ASN A 226 -20.28 -5.19 -2.44
CA ASN A 226 -20.99 -5.95 -3.46
C ASN A 226 -19.98 -6.65 -4.39
N PRO A 227 -19.79 -7.98 -4.30
CA PRO A 227 -20.56 -8.91 -3.49
C PRO A 227 -20.38 -8.77 -1.98
N SER A 228 -21.39 -9.19 -1.22
CA SER A 228 -21.46 -8.97 0.23
C SER A 228 -20.83 -10.11 1.05
N THR A 229 -20.67 -11.28 0.43
CA THR A 229 -20.11 -12.49 1.05
C THR A 229 -18.96 -13.07 0.22
N LEU A 230 -18.14 -13.92 0.83
CA LEU A 230 -17.01 -14.57 0.14
C LEU A 230 -17.48 -15.54 -0.94
N ASP A 231 -18.55 -16.27 -0.70
CA ASP A 231 -19.09 -17.29 -1.62
C ASP A 231 -19.61 -16.71 -2.93
N GLU A 232 -20.02 -15.44 -2.93
CA GLU A 232 -20.50 -14.71 -4.10
C GLU A 232 -19.36 -14.17 -4.99
N VAL A 233 -18.10 -14.27 -4.55
CA VAL A 233 -16.94 -13.86 -5.35
C VAL A 233 -16.37 -15.08 -6.05
N HIS A 234 -16.67 -15.23 -7.34
CA HIS A 234 -16.25 -16.39 -8.12
C HIS A 234 -14.83 -16.27 -8.67
N ASP A 235 -14.12 -17.39 -8.78
CA ASP A 235 -12.72 -17.43 -9.24
C ASP A 235 -12.58 -16.92 -10.69
N GLU A 236 -13.58 -17.16 -11.54
CA GLU A 236 -13.59 -16.68 -12.93
C GLU A 236 -13.60 -15.15 -13.00
N GLN A 237 -14.31 -14.48 -12.08
CA GLN A 237 -14.33 -13.02 -11.98
C GLN A 237 -13.00 -12.50 -11.43
N LEU A 238 -12.44 -13.18 -10.43
CA LEU A 238 -11.11 -12.87 -9.90
C LEU A 238 -10.02 -12.98 -10.95
N ASP A 239 -10.08 -13.98 -11.83
CA ASP A 239 -9.11 -14.12 -12.92
C ASP A 239 -9.09 -12.90 -13.85
N LEU A 240 -10.23 -12.24 -14.09
CA LEU A 240 -10.30 -11.04 -14.93
C LEU A 240 -9.43 -9.89 -14.40
N ILE A 241 -9.37 -9.69 -13.08
CA ILE A 241 -8.53 -8.66 -12.46
C ILE A 241 -7.04 -8.91 -12.73
N PHE A 242 -6.66 -10.17 -12.91
CA PHE A 242 -5.28 -10.60 -13.12
C PHE A 242 -4.95 -10.84 -14.60
N LYS A 243 -5.88 -10.65 -15.54
CA LYS A 243 -5.59 -10.81 -16.98
C LYS A 243 -4.72 -9.67 -17.50
N PRO A 244 -3.66 -9.95 -18.30
CA PRO A 244 -2.88 -8.94 -19.01
C PRO A 244 -3.78 -7.98 -19.81
N PHE A 245 -3.34 -6.73 -19.94
CA PHE A 245 -3.97 -5.78 -20.85
C PHE A 245 -3.75 -6.22 -22.30
N GLU A 246 -4.79 -6.15 -23.12
CA GLU A 246 -4.69 -6.32 -24.57
C GLU A 246 -4.22 -5.01 -25.23
N GLU A 247 -3.75 -5.05 -26.48
CA GLU A 247 -3.29 -3.84 -27.20
C GLU A 247 -4.34 -2.72 -27.23
N HIS A 248 -5.62 -3.10 -27.31
CA HIS A 248 -6.73 -2.15 -27.27
C HIS A 248 -6.84 -1.43 -25.91
N ASP A 249 -6.58 -2.14 -24.81
CA ASP A 249 -6.57 -1.54 -23.47
C ASP A 249 -5.44 -0.51 -23.36
N LEU A 250 -4.25 -0.86 -23.86
CA LEU A 250 -3.09 0.03 -23.92
C LEU A 250 -3.38 1.30 -24.74
N PHE A 251 -4.15 1.19 -25.83
CA PHE A 251 -4.58 2.33 -26.64
C PHE A 251 -5.52 3.28 -25.87
N ILE A 252 -6.51 2.74 -25.14
CA ILE A 252 -7.42 3.53 -24.29
C ILE A 252 -6.64 4.31 -23.22
N PHE A 253 -5.57 3.72 -22.68
CA PHE A 253 -4.71 4.37 -21.69
C PHE A 253 -3.71 5.37 -22.31
N GLY A 254 -3.72 5.57 -23.64
CA GLY A 254 -2.81 6.46 -24.35
C GLY A 254 -1.35 5.97 -24.38
N LEU A 255 -1.15 4.64 -24.35
CA LEU A 255 0.17 3.99 -24.29
C LEU A 255 0.74 3.62 -25.68
N THR A 256 0.05 3.98 -26.77
CA THR A 256 0.35 3.54 -28.15
C THR A 256 1.08 4.55 -29.04
N THR A 257 1.85 5.50 -28.48
CA THR A 257 2.69 6.36 -29.32
C THR A 257 4.15 6.32 -28.89
N MET A 258 4.93 5.39 -29.47
CA MET A 258 6.26 5.65 -30.04
C MET A 258 6.54 4.62 -31.14
N GLU A 259 7.04 5.09 -32.28
CA GLU A 259 7.44 4.28 -33.44
C GLU A 259 8.46 3.17 -33.09
N PRO A 260 8.48 2.07 -33.86
CA PRO A 260 9.19 0.86 -33.49
C PRO A 260 10.69 0.95 -33.80
N GLU A 261 11.53 1.09 -32.78
CA GLU A 261 12.97 0.76 -32.90
C GLU A 261 13.48 -0.28 -31.89
N ALA A 262 12.62 -0.88 -31.06
CA ALA A 262 13.08 -1.89 -30.12
C ALA A 262 12.47 -3.27 -30.40
N SER A 263 13.23 -4.14 -31.06
CA SER A 263 12.83 -5.52 -31.36
C SER A 263 12.75 -6.45 -30.13
N ASN A 264 12.80 -5.93 -28.91
CA ASN A 264 12.82 -6.74 -27.68
C ASN A 264 11.73 -6.27 -26.71
N ALA A 265 10.92 -7.23 -26.22
CA ALA A 265 9.81 -6.99 -25.28
C ALA A 265 10.22 -6.20 -24.02
N GLN A 266 11.48 -6.33 -23.59
CA GLN A 266 12.04 -5.63 -22.44
C GLN A 266 12.08 -4.10 -22.61
N THR A 267 12.30 -3.60 -23.82
CA THR A 267 12.48 -2.17 -24.10
C THR A 267 11.15 -1.45 -24.33
N MET A 268 10.17 -2.14 -24.92
CA MET A 268 8.78 -1.66 -25.00
C MET A 268 8.17 -1.47 -23.60
N ASP A 269 8.46 -2.39 -22.67
CA ASP A 269 7.97 -2.32 -21.29
C ASP A 269 8.52 -1.11 -20.52
N ASN A 270 9.80 -0.75 -20.70
CA ASN A 270 10.41 0.38 -20.00
C ASN A 270 9.87 1.73 -20.49
N ASN A 271 9.57 1.84 -21.79
CA ASN A 271 8.91 3.01 -22.36
C ASN A 271 7.46 3.12 -21.89
N ALA A 272 6.76 1.99 -21.76
CA ALA A 272 5.42 1.96 -21.17
C ALA A 272 5.44 2.42 -19.70
N ILE A 273 6.40 1.96 -18.89
CA ILE A 273 6.53 2.38 -17.48
C ILE A 273 6.75 3.90 -17.36
N ASN A 274 7.64 4.49 -18.16
CA ASN A 274 7.91 5.93 -18.12
C ASN A 274 6.70 6.78 -18.57
N LEU A 275 5.97 6.30 -19.58
CA LEU A 275 4.76 6.97 -20.07
C LEU A 275 3.59 6.85 -19.08
N ILE A 276 3.48 5.70 -18.38
CA ILE A 276 2.52 5.47 -17.29
C ILE A 276 2.80 6.39 -16.11
N LEU A 277 4.07 6.57 -15.70
CA LEU A 277 4.45 7.51 -14.64
C LEU A 277 4.06 8.95 -15.00
N ALA A 278 4.33 9.38 -16.24
CA ALA A 278 3.92 10.71 -16.73
C ALA A 278 2.39 10.90 -16.75
N ARG A 279 1.61 9.82 -16.96
CA ARG A 279 0.15 9.88 -16.97
C ARG A 279 -0.46 9.85 -15.57
N LEU A 280 0.07 9.04 -14.64
CA LEU A 280 -0.29 9.09 -13.22
C LEU A 280 -0.07 10.50 -12.65
N GLU A 281 1.02 11.16 -13.04
CA GLU A 281 1.26 12.56 -12.69
C GLU A 281 0.24 13.53 -13.30
N THR A 282 -0.24 13.24 -14.51
CA THR A 282 -1.25 14.06 -15.18
C THR A 282 -2.62 13.88 -14.52
N MET A 283 -3.03 12.64 -14.24
CA MET A 283 -4.24 12.36 -13.46
C MET A 283 -4.16 12.99 -12.06
N TYR A 284 -2.99 12.92 -11.41
CA TYR A 284 -2.77 13.58 -10.12
C TYR A 284 -2.93 15.11 -10.23
N ARG A 285 -2.41 15.75 -11.30
CA ARG A 285 -2.60 17.18 -11.58
C ARG A 285 -4.06 17.53 -11.84
N ASP A 286 -4.79 16.70 -12.58
CA ASP A 286 -6.19 16.96 -12.91
C ASP A 286 -7.10 16.74 -11.68
N VAL A 287 -6.81 15.75 -10.84
CA VAL A 287 -7.47 15.57 -9.53
C VAL A 287 -7.16 16.73 -8.59
N ALA A 288 -5.93 17.25 -8.59
CA ALA A 288 -5.59 18.45 -7.82
C ALA A 288 -6.33 19.69 -8.32
N ARG A 289 -6.51 19.86 -9.64
CA ARG A 289 -7.32 20.93 -10.24
C ARG A 289 -8.80 20.81 -9.88
N LEU A 290 -9.34 19.59 -9.88
CA LEU A 290 -10.71 19.33 -9.44
C LEU A 290 -10.92 19.67 -7.96
N ASN A 291 -9.93 19.39 -7.09
CA ASN A 291 -9.98 19.78 -5.69
C ASN A 291 -10.00 21.30 -5.49
N VAL A 292 -9.14 22.03 -6.22
CA VAL A 292 -9.15 23.51 -6.20
C VAL A 292 -10.47 24.07 -6.73
N GLY A 293 -11.05 23.41 -7.75
CA GLY A 293 -12.39 23.76 -8.26
C GLY A 293 -13.50 23.55 -7.22
N LEU A 294 -13.44 22.45 -6.46
CA LEU A 294 -14.40 22.14 -5.38
C LEU A 294 -14.28 23.12 -4.21
N GLU A 295 -13.07 23.47 -3.76
CA GLU A 295 -12.86 24.48 -2.70
C GLU A 295 -13.40 25.85 -3.11
N LYS A 296 -13.25 26.21 -4.39
CA LYS A 296 -13.79 27.46 -4.93
C LYS A 296 -15.32 27.43 -4.96
N LEU A 297 -15.92 26.29 -5.32
CA LEU A 297 -17.37 26.10 -5.30
C LEU A 297 -17.95 26.22 -3.89
N ASP A 298 -17.30 25.62 -2.88
CA ASP A 298 -17.72 25.74 -1.48
C ASP A 298 -17.65 27.19 -0.99
N THR A 299 -16.63 27.93 -1.40
CA THR A 299 -16.48 29.36 -1.08
C THR A 299 -17.59 30.20 -1.73
N ASP A 300 -17.92 29.91 -2.99
CA ASP A 300 -18.97 30.60 -3.73
C ASP A 300 -20.36 30.28 -3.14
N VAL A 301 -20.62 29.03 -2.74
CA VAL A 301 -21.86 28.61 -2.07
C VAL A 301 -22.01 29.27 -0.70
N ALA A 302 -20.94 29.37 0.09
CA ALA A 302 -20.95 30.09 1.37
C ALA A 302 -21.22 31.59 1.19
N SER A 303 -20.64 32.20 0.16
CA SER A 303 -20.87 33.60 -0.21
C SER A 303 -22.32 33.86 -0.61
N ILE A 304 -22.91 32.97 -1.42
CA ILE A 304 -24.32 33.05 -1.83
C ILE A 304 -25.25 32.89 -0.61
N SER A 305 -24.98 31.92 0.26
CA SER A 305 -25.77 31.68 1.47
C SER A 305 -25.77 32.90 2.40
N GLY A 306 -24.59 33.51 2.65
CA GLY A 306 -24.49 34.73 3.45
C GLY A 306 -25.07 35.98 2.78
N ARG A 307 -25.30 35.98 1.46
CA ARG A 307 -26.06 37.04 0.78
C ARG A 307 -27.57 36.80 0.92
N LEU A 308 -28.01 35.55 0.90
CA LEU A 308 -29.41 35.17 1.11
C LEU A 308 -29.89 35.55 2.51
N GLU A 309 -29.12 35.22 3.54
CA GLU A 309 -29.43 35.57 4.94
C GLU A 309 -29.54 37.09 5.15
N ARG A 310 -28.71 37.88 4.46
CA ARG A 310 -28.77 39.36 4.49
C ARG A 310 -29.99 39.92 3.78
N VAL A 311 -30.49 39.25 2.74
CA VAL A 311 -31.74 39.64 2.06
C VAL A 311 -32.96 39.28 2.91
N GLU A 312 -32.90 38.15 3.63
CA GLU A 312 -33.97 37.74 4.55
C GLU A 312 -34.05 38.63 5.80
N SER A 313 -32.90 39.06 6.34
CA SER A 313 -32.87 40.00 7.48
C SER A 313 -33.30 41.43 7.13
N GLN A 314 -33.24 41.82 5.85
CA GLN A 314 -33.76 43.10 5.35
C GLN A 314 -35.26 43.05 5.01
N ARG A 315 -35.85 41.85 4.95
CA ARG A 315 -37.28 41.63 4.72
C ARG A 315 -38.08 41.43 6.01
N SER A 316 -37.42 41.29 7.14
CA SER A 316 -38.00 41.21 8.49
C SER A 316 -37.96 42.57 9.19
#